data_AF-A0A946VSK5-F1
#
_entry.id   AF-A0A946VSK5-F1
#
_cell.length_a   1.000
_cell.length_b   1.000
_cell.length_c   1.000
_cell.angle_alpha   90.00
_cell.angle_beta   90.00
_cell.angle_gamma   90.00
#
_symmetry.space_group_name_H-M   'P 1'
#
loop_
_entity.id
_entity.type
_entity.pdbx_description
1 polymer ?
#
loop_
_entity_poly.entity_id
_entity_poly.type
_entity_poly.pdbx_seq_one_letter_code
_entity_poly.pdbx_strand_id
1 'polypeptide(L)'
;MYRYWSSACGACSLKSKCTPGKEHRVSRWEHEDVLDAADTRLDKEPERMQARRCTVEHPFGTLKSWMGHTHFQMRTLHNVGMEMSLHVLAYNMKRVMNILGIGVPIEAIRA
;
A
#
# COMPACT_ATOMS: atom_id res chain seq x y z
N MET A 1 -5.44 21.06 -0.78
CA MET A 1 -4.61 21.05 0.44
C MET A 1 -4.84 22.35 1.21
N TYR A 2 -5.39 22.25 2.42
CA TYR A 2 -5.71 23.39 3.28
C TYR A 2 -4.57 23.65 4.28
N ARG A 3 -4.34 24.91 4.63
CA ARG A 3 -3.33 25.30 5.62
C ARG A 3 -4.00 26.10 6.72
N TYR A 4 -3.79 25.67 7.96
CA TYR A 4 -4.32 26.28 9.15
C TYR A 4 -3.18 26.82 10.01
N TRP A 5 -3.40 27.99 10.60
CA TRP A 5 -2.53 28.57 11.62
C TRP A 5 -3.39 29.34 12.60
N SER A 6 -2.86 29.58 13.80
CA SER A 6 -3.55 30.33 14.84
C SER A 6 -2.67 31.48 15.32
N SER A 7 -3.26 32.67 15.43
CA SER A 7 -2.63 33.85 16.02
C SER A 7 -2.26 33.64 17.49
N ALA A 8 -2.94 32.73 18.19
CA ALA A 8 -2.63 32.34 19.56
C ALA A 8 -1.28 31.61 19.69
N CYS A 9 -0.68 31.14 18.58
CA CYS A 9 0.59 30.44 18.60
C CYS A 9 1.71 31.27 19.25
N GLY A 10 1.69 32.60 19.10
CA GLY A 10 2.65 33.51 19.73
C GLY A 10 2.63 33.48 21.26
N ALA A 11 1.45 33.28 21.87
CA ALA A 11 1.26 33.24 23.31
C ALA A 11 1.31 31.81 23.89
N CYS A 12 1.56 30.80 23.05
CA CYS A 12 1.60 29.40 23.47
C CYS A 12 2.88 29.12 24.29
N SER A 13 2.71 28.63 25.53
CA SER A 13 3.81 28.25 26.43
C SER A 13 4.71 27.14 25.87
N LEU A 14 4.19 26.33 24.95
CA LEU A 14 4.93 25.25 24.28
C LEU A 14 5.61 25.68 22.98
N LYS A 15 5.47 26.94 22.55
CA LYS A 15 6.00 27.42 21.25
C LYS A 15 7.49 27.12 21.07
N SER A 16 8.28 27.34 22.12
CA SER A 16 9.73 27.08 22.12
C SER A 16 10.10 25.62 21.84
N LYS A 17 9.18 24.67 22.08
CA LYS A 17 9.36 23.24 21.80
C LYS A 17 8.60 22.76 20.56
N CYS A 18 7.76 23.60 19.96
CA CYS A 18 6.84 23.22 18.89
C CYS A 18 7.40 23.49 17.50
N THR A 19 7.79 24.74 17.21
CA THR A 19 8.29 25.12 15.88
C THR A 19 9.23 26.32 15.97
N PRO A 20 10.28 26.39 15.13
CA PRO A 20 11.13 27.57 15.02
C PRO A 20 10.45 28.75 14.28
N GLY A 21 9.31 28.52 13.62
CA GLY A 21 8.59 29.54 12.86
C GLY A 21 7.81 30.53 13.73
N LYS A 22 7.35 31.63 13.11
CA LYS A 22 6.47 32.61 13.77
C LYS A 22 5.19 31.95 14.32
N GLU A 23 4.62 31.02 13.54
CA GLU A 23 3.41 30.26 13.84
C GLU A 23 3.58 28.82 13.36
N HIS A 24 2.98 27.87 14.08
CA HIS A 24 2.84 26.49 13.60
C HIS A 24 1.77 26.43 12.52
N ARG A 25 2.13 25.87 11.36
CA ARG A 25 1.22 25.68 10.23
C ARG A 25 0.90 24.20 10.10
N VAL A 26 -0.38 23.87 10.21
CA VAL A 26 -0.87 22.51 9.99
C VAL A 26 -1.41 22.43 8.57
N SER A 27 -0.89 21.50 7.78
CA SER A 27 -1.40 21.22 6.43
C SER A 27 -2.33 20.02 6.51
N ARG A 28 -3.54 20.16 5.98
CA ARG A 28 -4.53 19.07 5.89
C ARG A 28 -4.84 18.79 4.44
N TRP A 29 -4.81 17.53 4.05
CA TRP A 29 -5.27 17.13 2.73
C TRP A 29 -6.80 17.31 2.64
N GLU A 30 -7.32 17.50 1.43
CA GLU A 30 -8.76 17.76 1.26
C GLU A 30 -9.62 16.52 1.59
N HIS A 31 -9.00 15.34 1.54
CA HIS A 31 -9.60 14.05 1.86
C HIS A 31 -8.91 13.39 3.06
N GLU A 32 -8.50 14.18 4.06
CA GLU A 32 -7.89 13.66 5.29
C GLU A 32 -8.81 12.67 6.02
N ASP A 33 -10.12 12.83 5.88
CA ASP A 33 -11.13 11.91 6.41
C ASP A 33 -10.94 10.46 5.92
N VAL A 34 -10.40 10.27 4.71
CA VAL A 34 -10.05 8.95 4.17
C VAL A 34 -8.89 8.33 4.95
N LEU A 35 -7.91 9.13 5.36
CA LEU A 35 -6.78 8.69 6.19
C LEU A 35 -7.24 8.42 7.62
N ASP A 36 -8.01 9.32 8.22
CA ASP A 36 -8.59 9.18 9.57
C ASP A 36 -9.42 7.87 9.66
N ALA A 37 -10.20 7.54 8.61
CA ALA A 37 -10.96 6.31 8.52
C ALA A 37 -10.09 5.06 8.31
N ALA A 38 -8.95 5.18 7.61
CA ALA A 38 -7.98 4.11 7.49
C ALA A 38 -7.32 3.82 8.85
N ASP A 39 -6.86 4.85 9.56
CA ASP A 39 -6.23 4.74 10.87
C ASP A 39 -7.19 4.11 11.89
N THR A 40 -8.44 4.58 11.94
CA THR A 40 -9.48 4.00 12.81
C THR A 40 -9.70 2.49 12.55
N ARG A 41 -9.56 2.03 11.30
CA ARG A 41 -9.67 0.59 10.97
C ARG A 41 -8.42 -0.18 11.41
N LEU A 42 -7.25 0.42 11.29
CA LEU A 42 -5.98 -0.19 11.70
C LEU A 42 -5.89 -0.31 13.23
N ASP A 43 -6.35 0.70 13.97
CA ASP A 43 -6.39 0.68 15.43
C ASP A 43 -7.30 -0.42 15.97
N LYS A 44 -8.41 -0.71 15.28
CA LYS A 44 -9.35 -1.79 15.63
C LYS A 44 -8.79 -3.18 15.33
N GLU A 45 -7.86 -3.30 14.38
CA GLU A 45 -7.33 -4.58 13.91
C GLU A 45 -5.80 -4.52 13.71
N PRO A 46 -5.02 -4.40 14.80
CA PRO A 46 -3.58 -4.12 14.74
C PRO A 46 -2.78 -5.23 14.04
N GLU A 47 -3.27 -6.47 14.04
CA GLU A 47 -2.61 -7.61 13.37
C GLU A 47 -2.64 -7.50 11.83
N ARG A 48 -3.54 -6.70 11.25
CA ARG A 48 -3.68 -6.59 9.78
C ARG A 48 -2.41 -6.16 9.09
N MET A 49 -1.66 -5.23 9.67
CA MET A 49 -0.40 -4.75 9.08
C MET A 49 0.67 -5.84 9.08
N GLN A 50 0.74 -6.65 10.15
CA GLN A 50 1.64 -7.80 10.21
C GLN A 50 1.24 -8.87 9.18
N ALA A 51 -0.05 -9.20 9.09
CA ALA A 51 -0.56 -10.14 8.09
C ALA A 51 -0.25 -9.66 6.65
N ARG A 52 -0.47 -8.37 6.36
CA ARG A 52 -0.19 -7.77 5.05
C ARG A 52 1.29 -7.85 4.69
N ARG A 53 2.18 -7.53 5.63
CA ARG A 53 3.64 -7.65 5.45
C ARG A 53 4.05 -9.07 5.06
N CYS A 54 3.46 -10.08 5.71
CA CYS A 54 3.81 -11.48 5.49
C CYS A 54 3.17 -12.08 4.23
N THR A 55 1.97 -11.65 3.86
CA THR A 55 1.18 -12.33 2.82
C THR A 55 1.11 -11.58 1.50
N VAL A 56 1.16 -10.25 1.51
CA VAL A 56 0.89 -9.42 0.32
C VAL A 56 2.12 -8.63 -0.13
N GLU A 57 2.86 -8.02 0.79
CA GLU A 57 3.93 -7.08 0.40
C GLU A 57 5.04 -7.76 -0.41
N HIS A 58 5.46 -8.96 -0.01
CA HIS A 58 6.49 -9.71 -0.75
C HIS A 58 6.03 -10.10 -2.17
N PRO A 59 4.86 -10.76 -2.38
CA PRO A 59 4.34 -11.02 -3.72
C PRO A 59 4.26 -9.79 -4.62
N PHE A 60 3.73 -8.67 -4.09
CA PHE A 60 3.62 -7.44 -4.86
C PHE A 60 4.99 -6.83 -5.19
N GLY A 61 5.95 -6.91 -4.26
CA GLY A 61 7.33 -6.48 -4.51
C GLY A 61 7.99 -7.30 -5.62
N THR A 62 7.83 -8.63 -5.59
CA THR A 62 8.35 -9.52 -6.64
C THR A 62 7.70 -9.24 -7.99
N LEU A 63 6.37 -9.12 -8.04
CA LEU A 63 5.63 -8.81 -9.26
C LEU A 63 6.10 -7.49 -9.87
N LYS A 64 6.23 -6.43 -9.07
CA LYS A 64 6.76 -5.14 -9.53
C LYS A 64 8.19 -5.25 -10.04
N SER A 65 9.05 -6.01 -9.36
CA SER A 65 10.41 -6.24 -9.82
C SER A 65 10.46 -6.99 -11.15
N TRP A 66 9.59 -7.97 -11.38
CA TRP A 66 9.52 -8.73 -12.64
C TRP A 66 8.94 -7.92 -13.80
N MET A 67 7.93 -7.08 -13.54
CA MET A 67 7.34 -6.19 -14.55
C MET A 67 8.31 -5.08 -14.99
N GLY A 68 9.38 -4.85 -14.22
CA GLY A 68 10.28 -3.73 -14.43
C GLY A 68 9.70 -2.40 -13.97
N HIS A 69 10.51 -1.35 -14.05
CA HIS A 69 10.17 -0.03 -13.53
C HIS A 69 9.10 0.73 -14.35
N THR A 70 8.71 0.22 -15.52
CA THR A 70 7.94 0.99 -16.50
C THR A 70 6.76 0.20 -17.05
N HIS A 71 5.64 0.35 -16.34
CA HIS A 71 4.25 0.35 -16.82
C HIS A 71 3.69 -0.90 -17.53
N PHE A 72 2.40 -1.14 -17.27
CA PHE A 72 1.59 -2.07 -18.06
C PHE A 72 1.71 -1.75 -19.55
N GLN A 73 1.81 -2.78 -20.37
CA GLN A 73 1.86 -2.63 -21.82
C GLN A 73 0.49 -2.24 -22.39
N MET A 74 -0.56 -2.67 -21.71
CA MET A 74 -1.93 -2.41 -22.11
C MET A 74 -2.41 -1.02 -21.69
N ARG A 75 -3.35 -0.48 -22.46
CA ARG A 75 -4.08 0.76 -22.15
C ARG A 75 -5.51 0.45 -21.74
N THR A 76 -6.10 1.33 -20.93
CA THR A 76 -7.43 1.22 -20.29
C THR A 76 -7.47 0.24 -19.12
N LEU A 77 -8.32 0.53 -18.12
CA LEU A 77 -8.40 -0.25 -16.87
C LEU A 77 -8.77 -1.72 -17.11
N HIS A 78 -9.64 -2.00 -18.07
CA HIS A 78 -10.05 -3.37 -18.40
C HIS A 78 -8.85 -4.22 -18.86
N ASN A 79 -8.09 -3.74 -19.84
CA ASN A 79 -6.95 -4.49 -20.38
C ASN A 79 -5.79 -4.56 -19.38
N VAL A 80 -5.53 -3.47 -18.65
CA VAL A 80 -4.54 -3.45 -17.55
C VAL A 80 -4.90 -4.45 -16.45
N GLY A 81 -6.19 -4.59 -16.13
CA GLY A 81 -6.69 -5.58 -15.19
C GLY A 81 -6.39 -7.02 -15.65
N MET A 82 -6.54 -7.29 -16.97
CA MET A 82 -6.18 -8.60 -17.52
C MET A 82 -4.67 -8.86 -17.44
N GLU A 83 -3.84 -7.88 -17.78
CA GLU A 83 -2.38 -7.99 -17.68
C GLU A 83 -1.93 -8.27 -16.24
N MET A 84 -2.45 -7.54 -15.26
CA MET A 84 -2.21 -7.81 -13.83
C MET A 84 -2.65 -9.22 -13.43
N SER A 85 -3.81 -9.68 -13.91
CA SER A 85 -4.32 -11.02 -13.59
C SER A 85 -3.40 -12.12 -14.11
N LEU A 86 -2.85 -11.97 -15.33
CA LEU A 86 -1.89 -12.91 -15.89
C LEU A 86 -0.57 -12.93 -15.10
N HIS A 87 -0.08 -11.76 -14.66
CA HIS A 87 1.11 -11.68 -13.81
C HIS A 87 0.92 -12.38 -12.47
N VAL A 88 -0.22 -12.15 -11.80
CA VAL A 88 -0.55 -12.82 -10.54
C VAL A 88 -0.66 -14.33 -10.74
N LEU A 89 -1.30 -14.79 -11.82
CA LEU A 89 -1.39 -16.21 -12.16
C LEU A 89 -0.01 -16.83 -12.34
N ALA A 90 0.86 -16.20 -13.14
CA ALA A 90 2.23 -16.68 -13.37
C ALA A 90 3.06 -16.74 -12.07
N TYR A 91 2.94 -15.72 -11.21
CA TYR A 91 3.59 -15.72 -9.90
C TYR A 91 3.09 -16.87 -9.02
N ASN A 92 1.77 -17.05 -8.94
CA ASN A 92 1.17 -18.11 -8.13
C ASN A 92 1.61 -19.50 -8.61
N MET A 93 1.59 -19.74 -9.92
CA MET A 93 2.08 -21.02 -10.49
C MET A 93 3.54 -21.25 -10.15
N LYS A 94 4.41 -20.25 -10.34
CA LYS A 94 5.83 -20.35 -9.99
C LYS A 94 6.04 -20.59 -8.49
N ARG A 95 5.26 -19.94 -7.64
CA ARG A 95 5.32 -20.12 -6.19
C ARG A 95 4.89 -21.53 -5.76
N VAL A 96 3.78 -22.03 -6.30
CA VAL A 96 3.30 -23.39 -6.00
C VAL A 96 4.32 -24.42 -6.45
N MET A 97 4.86 -24.30 -7.66
CA MET A 97 5.91 -25.21 -8.16
C MET A 97 7.18 -25.17 -7.29
N ASN A 98 7.54 -24.00 -6.76
CA ASN A 98 8.70 -23.88 -5.86
C ASN A 98 8.45 -24.49 -4.46
N ILE A 99 7.21 -24.46 -3.96
CA ILE A 99 6.87 -24.97 -2.61
C ILE A 99 6.59 -26.47 -2.63
N LEU A 100 5.79 -26.94 -3.61
CA LEU A 100 5.28 -28.31 -3.67
C LEU A 100 6.00 -29.19 -4.70
N GLY A 101 6.87 -28.61 -5.53
CA GLY A 101 7.42 -29.26 -6.72
C GLY A 101 6.44 -29.23 -7.90
N ILE A 102 6.93 -29.63 -9.08
CA ILE A 102 6.16 -29.56 -10.34
C ILE A 102 5.13 -30.70 -10.46
N GLY A 103 5.36 -31.84 -9.80
CA GLY A 103 4.48 -33.02 -9.89
C GLY A 103 3.08 -32.77 -9.34
N VAL A 104 2.98 -32.15 -8.17
CA VAL A 104 1.71 -31.92 -7.46
C VAL A 104 0.72 -31.09 -8.29
N PRO A 105 1.11 -29.93 -8.88
CA PRO A 105 0.21 -29.19 -9.78
C PRO A 105 -0.21 -29.95 -11.03
N ILE A 106 0.69 -30.75 -11.63
CA ILE A 106 0.38 -31.52 -12.84
C ILE A 106 -0.68 -32.59 -12.54
N GLU A 107 -0.55 -33.28 -11.41
CA GLU A 107 -1.56 -34.26 -10.97
C GLU A 107 -2.89 -33.59 -10.70
N ALA A 108 -2.90 -32.45 -10.01
CA ALA A 108 -4.12 -31.71 -9.71
C ALA A 108 -4.88 -31.21 -10.96
N ILE A 109 -4.18 -30.92 -12.06
CA ILE A 109 -4.79 -30.48 -13.33
C ILE A 109 -5.36 -31.67 -14.13
N ARG A 110 -4.84 -32.89 -13.92
CA ARG A 110 -5.29 -34.10 -14.64
C ARG A 110 -6.55 -34.73 -14.05
N ALA A 111 -6.90 -34.40 -12.81
CA ALA A 111 -8.11 -34.86 -12.12
C ALA A 111 -9.34 -34.07 -12.56
#